data_AF-A0A920P734-F1
#
_entry.id   AF-A0A920P734-F1
#
_cell.length_a   1.000
_cell.length_b   1.000
_cell.length_c   1.000
_cell.angle_alpha   90.00
_cell.angle_beta   90.00
_cell.angle_gamma   90.00
#
_symmetry.space_group_name_H-M   'P 1'
#
loop_
_entity.id
_entity.type
_entity.pdbx_description
1 polymer ?
#
loop_
_entity_poly.entity_id
_entity_poly.type
_entity_poly.pdbx_seq_one_letter_code
_entity_poly.pdbx_strand_id
1 'polypeptide(L)' 'MIIPFGVANQAENELRDDVLVYSTPPLEKDTEITGPIKMHLFAATSAIDTDFTAKLVDVHPDGYSQNLQEG' A
#
# COMPACT_ATOMS: atom_id res chain seq x y z
N MET A 1 -15.31 -0.67 6.57
CA MET A 1 -14.53 -0.75 5.31
C MET A 1 -14.53 -2.20 4.88
N ILE A 2 -15.11 -2.54 3.73
CA ILE A 2 -14.98 -3.89 3.16
C ILE A 2 -13.79 -3.82 2.22
N ILE A 3 -12.66 -4.41 2.62
CA ILE A 3 -11.51 -4.59 1.74
C ILE A 3 -11.75 -5.94 1.04
N PRO A 4 -11.94 -6.00 -0.29
CA PRO A 4 -12.00 -7.28 -0.98
C PRO A 4 -10.69 -8.03 -0.73
N PHE A 5 -10.80 -9.26 -0.21
CA PHE A 5 -9.65 -10.11 0.05
C PHE A 5 -9.00 -10.55 -1.26
N GLY A 6 -7.67 -10.47 -1.35
CA GLY A 6 -6.90 -10.83 -2.54
C GLY A 6 -6.64 -9.64 -3.46
N VAL A 7 -6.39 -9.92 -4.74
CA VAL A 7 -5.99 -8.90 -5.72
C VAL A 7 -7.16 -8.00 -6.09
N ALA A 8 -7.00 -6.69 -5.87
CA ALA A 8 -7.98 -5.65 -6.13
C ALA A 8 -7.29 -4.33 -6.48
N ASN A 9 -7.95 -3.54 -7.33
CA ASN A 9 -7.48 -2.19 -7.66
C ASN A 9 -7.57 -1.27 -6.43
N GLN A 10 -6.47 -0.63 -6.07
CA GLN A 10 -6.37 0.31 -4.95
C GLN A 10 -6.52 1.78 -5.38
N ALA A 11 -6.58 2.09 -6.67
CA ALA A 11 -6.59 3.46 -7.18
C ALA A 11 -7.69 4.33 -6.55
N GLU A 12 -8.88 3.76 -6.27
CA GLU A 12 -9.96 4.51 -5.59
C GLU A 12 -9.67 4.78 -4.11
N ASN A 13 -8.99 3.87 -3.41
CA ASN A 13 -8.63 4.04 -2.00
C ASN A 13 -7.52 5.08 -1.84
N GLU A 14 -6.58 5.14 -2.78
CA GLU A 14 -5.45 6.08 -2.82
C GLU A 14 -5.89 7.55 -2.91
N LEU A 15 -7.13 7.81 -3.35
CA LEU A 15 -7.71 9.15 -3.43
C LEU A 15 -8.27 9.66 -2.10
N ARG A 16 -8.31 8.84 -1.05
CA ARG A 16 -8.85 9.24 0.25
C ARG A 16 -7.83 10.04 1.05
N ASP A 17 -8.29 11.08 1.73
CA ASP A 17 -7.45 11.94 2.56
C ASP A 17 -6.79 11.22 3.75
N ASP A 18 -7.33 10.08 4.16
CA ASP A 18 -6.82 9.24 5.26
C ASP A 18 -5.86 8.14 4.79
N VAL A 19 -5.50 8.12 3.50
CA VAL A 19 -4.55 7.16 2.92
C VAL A 19 -3.29 7.92 2.48
N LEU A 20 -2.19 7.65 3.18
CA LEU A 20 -0.89 8.20 2.81
C LEU A 20 -0.25 7.32 1.73
N VAL A 21 0.00 7.89 0.54
CA VAL A 21 0.56 7.18 -0.61
C VAL A 21 2.01 7.57 -0.82
N TYR A 22 2.88 6.58 -0.91
CA TYR A 22 4.31 6.74 -1.16
C TYR A 22 4.72 5.84 -2.33
N SER A 23 5.26 6.45 -3.39
CA SER A 23 5.64 5.74 -4.61
C SER A 23 7.10 6.00 -4.96
N THR A 24 7.75 4.99 -5.53
CA THR A 24 9.02 5.20 -6.23
C THR A 24 8.78 5.98 -7.53
N PRO A 25 9.84 6.50 -8.17
CA PRO A 25 9.80 6.74 -9.61
C PRO A 25 9.45 5.45 -10.38
N PRO A 26 9.03 5.55 -11.66
CA PRO A 26 8.89 4.38 -12.51
C PRO A 26 10.17 3.53 -12.50
N LEU A 27 10.02 2.22 -12.33
CA LEU A 27 11.16 1.31 -12.27
C LEU A 27 11.81 1.18 -13.66
N GLU A 28 13.13 1.32 -13.73
CA GLU A 28 13.88 1.26 -15.00
C GLU A 28 14.03 -0.17 -15.54
N LYS A 29 13.75 -1.17 -14.72
CA LYS A 29 13.84 -2.61 -15.02
C LYS A 29 12.94 -3.41 -14.11
N ASP A 30 12.64 -4.63 -14.54
CA ASP A 30 11.90 -5.60 -13.73
C ASP A 30 12.59 -5.83 -12.38
N THR A 31 11.80 -5.77 -11.32
CA THR A 31 12.27 -5.90 -9.93
C THR A 31 11.45 -6.96 -9.22
N GLU A 32 12.09 -8.07 -8.86
CA GLU A 32 11.45 -9.16 -8.12
C GLU A 32 11.45 -8.88 -6.61
N ILE A 33 10.30 -9.02 -5.96
CA ILE A 33 10.15 -8.97 -4.50
C ILE A 33 9.58 -10.31 -4.02
N THR A 34 10.45 -11.13 -3.41
CA THR A 34 10.09 -12.48 -2.93
C THR A 34 10.53 -12.67 -1.48
N GLY A 35 9.60 -13.07 -0.61
CA GLY A 35 9.85 -13.38 0.80
C GLY A 35 8.96 -12.59 1.77
N PRO A 36 9.19 -12.75 3.09
CA PRO A 36 8.44 -12.01 4.11
C PRO A 36 8.70 -10.50 4.02
N ILE A 37 7.62 -9.71 4.01
CA ILE A 37 7.68 -8.24 3.99
C ILE A 37 7.43 -7.72 5.41
N LYS A 38 8.20 -6.70 5.83
CA LYS A 38 8.03 -6.01 7.11
C LYS A 38 8.04 -4.51 6.91
N MET A 39 7.13 -3.81 7.57
CA MET A 39 7.14 -2.35 7.66
C MET A 39 7.80 -1.91 8.96
N HIS A 40 8.72 -0.96 8.86
CA HIS A 40 9.26 -0.23 10.00
C HIS A 40 8.67 1.17 10.01
N LEU A 41 7.65 1.38 10.84
CA LEU A 41 6.92 2.65 10.94
C LEU A 41 7.27 3.37 12.24
N PHE A 42 7.62 4.65 12.12
CA PHE A 42 7.65 5.58 13.24
C PHE A 42 6.41 6.44 13.14
N ALA A 43 5.45 6.24 14.04
CA ALA A 43 4.20 6.97 14.05
C ALA A 43 3.80 7.37 15.47
N ALA A 44 2.96 8.39 15.56
CA ALA A 44 2.34 8.84 16.78
C ALA A 44 0.87 9.18 16.49
N THR A 45 0.02 9.00 17.48
CA THR A 45 -1.39 9.39 17.44
C THR A 45 -1.74 10.22 18.67
N SER A 46 -2.77 11.06 18.56
CA SER A 46 -3.35 11.75 19.72
C SER A 46 -4.29 10.86 20.53
N ALA A 47 -4.70 9.71 19.98
CA ALA A 47 -5.51 8.72 20.66
C ALA A 47 -4.68 7.87 21.65
N ILE A 48 -5.38 7.21 22.58
CA ILE A 48 -4.75 6.28 23.54
C ILE A 48 -4.35 4.97 22.85
N ASP A 49 -5.09 4.57 21.81
CA ASP A 49 -4.88 3.33 21.05
C ASP A 49 -5.30 3.56 19.58
N THR A 50 -4.62 2.91 18.64
CA THR A 50 -4.94 2.98 17.21
C THR A 50 -4.27 1.85 16.44
N ASP A 51 -4.89 1.47 15.32
CA ASP A 51 -4.26 0.62 14.32
C ASP A 51 -3.53 1.47 13.28
N PHE A 52 -2.40 0.96 12.79
CA PHE A 52 -1.74 1.41 11.57
C PHE A 52 -1.64 0.23 10.63
N THR A 53 -2.06 0.43 9.38
CA THR A 53 -1.96 -0.60 8.35
C THR A 53 -1.05 -0.13 7.24
N ALA A 54 -0.48 -1.08 6.51
CA ALA A 54 0.27 -0.80 5.30
C ALA A 54 -0.02 -1.81 4.21
N LYS A 55 0.12 -1.35 2.97
CA LYS A 55 -0.12 -2.13 1.78
C LYS A 55 1.01 -1.90 0.79
N LEU A 56 1.61 -2.98 0.31
CA LEU A 56 2.51 -2.95 -0.83
C LEU A 56 1.69 -3.10 -2.11
N VAL A 57 1.89 -2.18 -3.04
CA VAL A 57 1.10 -2.07 -4.27
C VAL A 57 2.05 -2.01 -5.47
N ASP A 58 1.70 -2.74 -6.53
CA ASP A 58 2.30 -2.65 -7.86
C ASP A 58 1.44 -1.70 -8.71
N VAL A 59 2.01 -0.58 -9.15
CA VAL A 59 1.31 0.43 -9.94
C VAL A 59 1.71 0.27 -11.40
N HIS A 60 0.75 -0.17 -12.21
CA HIS A 60 0.95 -0.39 -13.63
C HIS A 60 0.98 0.93 -14.41
N PRO A 61 1.57 0.96 -15.63
CA PRO A 61 1.62 2.17 -16.46
C PRO A 61 0.25 2.76 -16.86
N ASP A 62 -0.82 1.96 -16.81
CA ASP A 62 -2.19 2.38 -17.09
C ASP A 62 -2.93 2.93 -15.86
N GLY A 63 -2.26 2.99 -14.70
CA GLY A 63 -2.83 3.46 -13.44
C GLY A 63 -3.58 2.39 -12.66
N TYR A 64 -3.50 1.12 -13.05
CA TYR A 64 -4.00 0.02 -12.24
C TYR A 64 -3.08 -0.21 -11.03
N SER A 65 -3.62 -0.06 -9.82
CA SER A 65 -2.89 -0.22 -8.55
C SER A 65 -3.20 -1.58 -7.94
N GLN A 66 -2.35 -2.57 -8.18
CA GLN A 66 -2.54 -3.95 -7.73
C GLN A 66 -1.94 -4.17 -6.34
N ASN A 67 -2.76 -4.56 -5.34
CA ASN A 67 -2.19 -4.92 -4.04
C ASN A 67 -1.42 -6.26 -4.09
N LEU A 68 -0.23 -6.28 -3.50
CA LEU A 68 0.64 -7.45 -3.38
C LEU A 68 0.62 -8.06 -1.99
N GLN A 69 0.67 -7.20 -0.96
CA GLN A 69 0.65 -7.62 0.44
C GLN A 69 0.03 -6.53 1.31
N GLU A 70 -0.66 -6.91 2.38
CA GLU A 70 -1.21 -6.02 3.40
C GLU A 70 -0.96 -6.54 4.81
N GLY A 71 -0.93 -5.65 5.80
CA GLY A 71 -0.79 -6.00 7.20
C GLY A 71 -0.89 -4.80 8.13
#